data_AF-A0A832R9B5-F1
#
_entry.id   AF-A0A832R9B5-F1
#
_cell.length_a   1.000
_cell.length_b   1.000
_cell.length_c   1.000
_cell.angle_alpha   90.00
_cell.angle_beta   90.00
_cell.angle_gamma   90.00
#
_symmetry.space_group_name_H-M   'P 1'
#
loop_
_entity.id
_entity.type
_entity.pdbx_description
1 polymer ?
#
loop_
_entity_poly.entity_id
_entity_poly.type
_entity_poly.pdbx_seq_one_letter_code
_entity_poly.pdbx_strand_id
1 'polypeptide(L)'
;MYRRRRFNKMVFLKRTLLVITLIIVGVFLYYQFSRVKMPNFVGKREAEFIAFAEKVNLDYEITYIYTTNVPKGKIISQTIEPNTILNDFKGKEQIVISKGSLDPEEMARYKVNELGYVPIMMYHGIRATREQVDYAGYNRYYEDFKKDLEFFYEEGYRMITLGDFISGNISTPLGYSPIVLTFDDGNRDNFNILGFD
;
A
#
# COMPACT_ATOMS: atom_id res chain seq x y z
N MET A 1 26.61 -27.09 70.35
CA MET A 1 26.24 -28.35 69.67
C MET A 1 26.00 -28.04 68.18
N TYR A 2 27.01 -28.21 67.32
CA TYR A 2 26.95 -27.83 65.89
C TYR A 2 26.67 -29.07 65.03
N ARG A 3 25.44 -29.21 64.53
CA ARG A 3 24.99 -30.37 63.74
C ARG A 3 25.42 -30.20 62.28
N ARG A 4 26.57 -30.78 61.91
CA ARG A 4 27.11 -30.76 60.53
C ARG A 4 26.15 -31.51 59.60
N ARG A 5 25.41 -30.78 58.77
CA ARG A 5 24.55 -31.37 57.71
C ARG A 5 25.43 -32.21 56.78
N ARG A 6 25.21 -33.53 56.73
CA ARG A 6 25.84 -34.40 55.75
C ARG A 6 25.33 -34.02 54.36
N PHE A 7 26.23 -33.49 53.54
CA PHE A 7 25.94 -33.12 52.16
C PHE A 7 25.78 -34.41 51.34
N ASN A 8 24.54 -34.77 51.01
CA ASN A 8 24.28 -35.95 50.17
C ASN A 8 24.68 -35.64 48.73
N LYS A 9 25.91 -36.02 48.36
CA LYS A 9 26.47 -35.83 47.00
C LYS A 9 25.52 -36.37 45.90
N MET A 10 24.82 -37.48 46.15
CA MET A 10 23.81 -38.01 45.22
C MET A 10 22.59 -37.10 45.04
N VAL A 11 22.12 -36.42 46.11
CA VAL A 11 20.99 -35.49 46.02
C VAL A 11 21.39 -34.23 45.28
N PHE A 12 22.61 -33.74 45.51
CA PHE A 12 23.18 -32.61 44.77
C PHE A 12 23.32 -32.94 43.27
N LEU A 13 23.87 -34.11 42.94
CA LEU A 13 24.06 -34.58 41.56
C LEU A 13 22.72 -34.74 40.80
N LYS A 14 21.68 -35.28 41.45
CA LYS A 14 20.34 -35.39 40.85
C LYS A 14 19.71 -34.02 40.57
N ARG A 15 19.95 -33.02 41.43
CA ARG A 15 19.45 -31.66 41.24
C ARG A 15 20.17 -30.94 40.10
N THR A 16 21.50 -31.06 39.99
CA THR A 16 22.23 -30.48 38.86
C THR A 16 21.85 -31.15 37.54
N LEU A 17 21.65 -32.47 37.51
CA LEU A 17 21.18 -33.17 36.31
C LEU A 17 19.80 -32.65 35.87
N LEU A 18 18.85 -32.50 36.79
CA LEU A 18 17.51 -31.99 36.51
C LEU A 18 17.55 -30.56 35.92
N VAL A 19 18.40 -29.68 36.46
CA VAL A 19 18.57 -28.32 35.94
C VAL A 19 19.13 -28.34 34.52
N ILE A 20 20.14 -29.18 34.24
CA ILE A 20 20.70 -29.34 32.89
C ILE A 20 19.63 -29.87 31.92
N THR A 21 18.83 -30.86 32.35
CA THR A 21 17.72 -31.38 31.53
C THR A 21 16.70 -30.30 31.21
N LEU A 22 16.32 -29.45 32.18
CA LEU A 22 15.40 -28.34 31.95
C LEU A 22 15.97 -27.29 30.97
N ILE A 23 17.28 -27.02 31.04
CA ILE A 23 17.95 -26.12 30.08
C ILE A 23 17.94 -26.74 28.68
N ILE A 24 18.29 -28.02 28.54
CA ILE A 24 18.28 -28.71 27.24
C ILE A 24 16.87 -28.75 26.65
N VAL A 25 15.85 -29.04 27.47
CA VAL A 25 14.44 -29.00 27.05
C VAL A 25 14.05 -27.58 26.63
N GLY A 26 14.45 -26.55 27.39
CA GLY A 26 14.21 -25.16 27.03
C GLY A 26 14.85 -24.76 25.69
N VAL A 27 16.11 -25.17 25.46
CA VAL A 27 16.82 -24.95 24.20
C VAL A 27 16.18 -25.74 23.05
N PHE A 28 15.80 -26.99 23.29
CA PHE A 28 15.11 -27.82 22.31
C PHE A 28 13.76 -27.22 21.92
N LEU A 29 12.95 -26.80 22.89
CA LEU A 29 11.69 -26.10 22.66
C LEU A 29 11.93 -24.79 21.90
N TYR A 30 12.94 -24.01 22.27
CA TYR A 30 13.34 -22.80 21.54
C TYR A 30 13.63 -23.07 20.05
N TYR A 31 14.35 -24.16 19.73
CA TYR A 31 14.60 -24.57 18.35
C TYR A 31 13.39 -25.20 17.64
N GLN A 32 12.38 -25.65 18.38
CA GLN A 32 11.15 -26.19 17.81
C GLN A 32 10.16 -25.08 17.46
N PHE A 33 10.09 -24.03 18.29
CA PHE A 33 9.33 -22.81 18.00
C PHE A 33 9.95 -21.93 16.91
N SER A 34 11.24 -22.11 16.57
CA SER A 34 11.95 -21.28 15.59
C SER A 34 11.67 -21.60 14.12
N ARG A 35 10.72 -22.50 13.82
CA ARG A 35 10.35 -22.86 12.43
C ARG A 35 8.87 -22.61 12.12
N VAL A 36 8.29 -21.54 12.66
CA VAL A 36 6.94 -21.12 12.26
C VAL A 36 6.99 -20.55 10.84
N LYS A 37 6.12 -21.07 9.97
CA LYS A 37 5.96 -20.62 8.59
C LYS A 37 4.76 -19.69 8.45
N MET A 38 4.85 -18.72 7.54
CA MET A 38 3.75 -17.82 7.21
C MET A 38 2.62 -18.57 6.47
N PRO A 39 1.38 -18.58 6.99
CA PRO A 39 0.21 -19.07 6.27
C PRO A 39 -0.18 -18.16 5.09
N ASN A 40 -0.99 -18.68 4.17
CA ASN A 40 -1.67 -17.84 3.18
C ASN A 40 -2.97 -17.30 3.80
N PHE A 41 -3.03 -15.98 3.94
CA PHE A 41 -4.15 -15.20 4.45
C PHE A 41 -5.00 -14.53 3.37
N VAL A 42 -4.59 -14.54 2.10
CA VAL A 42 -5.39 -13.98 1.01
C VAL A 42 -6.77 -14.66 0.98
N GLY A 43 -7.83 -13.85 1.00
CA GLY A 43 -9.23 -14.30 1.06
C GLY A 43 -9.73 -14.75 2.45
N LYS A 44 -8.85 -14.83 3.46
CA LYS A 44 -9.23 -15.10 4.85
C LYS A 44 -9.76 -13.84 5.54
N ARG A 45 -10.36 -14.03 6.72
CA ARG A 45 -10.84 -12.91 7.55
C ARG A 45 -9.68 -12.28 8.30
N GLU A 46 -9.78 -10.97 8.53
CA GLU A 46 -8.87 -10.21 9.39
C GLU A 46 -8.61 -10.89 10.74
N ALA A 47 -9.67 -11.35 11.42
CA ALA A 47 -9.55 -12.02 12.71
C ALA A 47 -8.67 -13.29 12.68
N GLU A 48 -8.63 -14.01 11.55
CA GLU A 48 -7.75 -15.18 11.42
C GLU A 48 -6.27 -14.77 11.38
N PHE A 49 -5.95 -13.64 10.73
CA PHE A 49 -4.60 -13.10 10.68
C PHE A 49 -4.18 -12.55 12.04
N ILE A 50 -5.03 -11.74 12.70
CA ILE A 50 -4.71 -11.16 14.01
C ILE A 50 -4.42 -12.26 15.03
N ALA A 51 -5.25 -13.30 15.09
CA ALA A 51 -5.03 -14.42 16.00
C ALA A 51 -3.70 -15.16 15.73
N PHE A 52 -3.27 -15.25 14.46
CA PHE A 52 -1.97 -15.80 14.12
C PHE A 52 -0.84 -14.86 14.54
N ALA A 53 -0.93 -13.58 14.20
CA ALA A 53 0.10 -12.58 14.49
C ALA A 53 0.36 -12.45 16.00
N GLU A 54 -0.70 -12.47 16.82
CA GLU A 54 -0.60 -12.49 18.29
C GLU A 54 0.10 -13.76 18.79
N LYS A 55 -0.25 -14.93 18.25
CA LYS A 55 0.34 -16.21 18.64
C LYS A 55 1.85 -16.27 18.37
N VAL A 56 2.31 -15.61 17.32
CA VAL A 56 3.73 -15.62 16.90
C VAL A 56 4.49 -14.34 17.28
N ASN A 57 3.81 -13.38 17.92
CA ASN A 57 4.34 -12.04 18.23
C ASN A 57 4.94 -11.34 17.00
N LEU A 58 4.21 -11.36 15.89
CA LEU A 58 4.59 -10.74 14.61
C LEU A 58 4.21 -9.25 14.61
N ASP A 59 5.14 -8.37 14.23
CA ASP A 59 4.86 -6.96 13.97
C ASP A 59 4.23 -6.79 12.58
N TYR A 60 3.17 -5.99 12.48
CA TYR A 60 2.41 -5.82 11.26
C TYR A 60 1.78 -4.44 11.13
N GLU A 61 1.42 -4.09 9.90
CA GLU A 61 0.67 -2.90 9.54
C GLU A 61 -0.51 -3.29 8.65
N ILE A 62 -1.69 -2.73 8.92
CA ILE A 62 -2.91 -3.02 8.16
C ILE A 62 -3.31 -1.78 7.38
N THR A 63 -3.43 -1.93 6.05
CA THR A 63 -3.98 -0.92 5.16
C THR A 63 -5.37 -1.33 4.68
N TYR A 64 -6.33 -0.42 4.71
CA TYR A 64 -7.70 -0.68 4.26
C TYR A 64 -8.00 0.04 2.95
N ILE A 65 -8.41 -0.69 1.91
CA ILE A 65 -8.75 -0.13 0.61
C ILE A 65 -10.16 -0.50 0.17
N TYR A 66 -10.81 0.37 -0.61
CA TYR A 66 -12.07 0.04 -1.27
C TYR A 66 -11.82 -0.82 -2.50
N THR A 67 -12.66 -1.82 -2.71
CA THR A 67 -12.61 -2.68 -3.89
C THR A 67 -13.96 -3.33 -4.14
N THR A 68 -14.36 -3.42 -5.40
CA THR A 68 -15.58 -4.09 -5.84
C THR A 68 -15.41 -5.60 -5.97
N ASN A 69 -14.17 -6.09 -6.07
CA ASN A 69 -13.87 -7.49 -6.39
C ASN A 69 -13.73 -8.37 -5.14
N VAL A 70 -13.32 -7.79 -4.02
CA VAL A 70 -13.06 -8.53 -2.77
C VAL A 70 -14.09 -8.12 -1.71
N PRO A 71 -14.82 -9.06 -1.10
CA PRO A 71 -15.80 -8.73 -0.06
C PRO A 71 -15.18 -8.00 1.15
N LYS A 72 -16.00 -7.17 1.81
CA LYS A 72 -15.60 -6.44 3.02
C LYS A 72 -15.04 -7.38 4.10
N GLY A 73 -13.93 -6.96 4.72
CA GLY A 73 -13.25 -7.69 5.80
C GLY A 73 -12.40 -8.88 5.35
N LYS A 74 -12.21 -9.06 4.04
CA LYS A 74 -11.30 -10.07 3.48
C LYS A 74 -9.94 -9.47 3.16
N ILE A 75 -8.90 -10.26 3.39
CA ILE A 75 -7.52 -9.90 3.08
C ILE A 75 -7.28 -10.01 1.56
N ILE A 76 -6.75 -8.94 0.97
CA ILE A 76 -6.44 -8.80 -0.45
C ILE A 76 -5.02 -9.28 -0.73
N SER A 77 -4.07 -8.84 0.09
CA SER A 77 -2.66 -9.20 -0.06
C SER A 77 -1.95 -9.24 1.29
N GLN A 78 -0.83 -9.94 1.29
CA GLN A 78 0.15 -10.05 2.36
C GLN A 78 1.54 -9.85 1.74
N THR A 79 2.47 -9.30 2.51
CA THR A 79 3.82 -8.98 2.00
C THR A 79 4.79 -10.14 2.19
N ILE A 80 4.71 -10.85 3.32
CA ILE A 80 5.48 -12.07 3.54
C ILE A 80 4.81 -13.20 2.75
N GLU A 81 5.57 -13.79 1.83
CA GLU A 81 5.10 -14.90 1.01
C GLU A 81 4.71 -16.12 1.86
N PRO A 82 3.65 -16.85 1.48
CA PRO A 82 3.28 -18.09 2.15
C PRO A 82 4.45 -19.08 2.21
N ASN A 83 4.54 -19.82 3.31
CA ASN A 83 5.61 -20.76 3.66
C ASN A 83 6.98 -20.17 4.02
N THR A 84 7.14 -18.84 3.99
CA THR A 84 8.34 -18.15 4.50
C THR A 84 8.52 -18.44 5.98
N ILE A 85 9.75 -18.75 6.41
CA ILE A 85 10.08 -18.96 7.82
C ILE A 85 10.17 -17.58 8.48
N LEU A 86 9.33 -17.33 9.49
CA LEU A 86 9.22 -16.00 10.10
C LEU A 86 10.51 -15.53 10.78
N ASN A 87 11.33 -16.46 11.28
CA ASN A 87 12.61 -16.13 11.92
C ASN A 87 13.64 -15.52 10.95
N ASP A 88 13.50 -15.78 9.65
CA ASP A 88 14.38 -15.23 8.63
C ASP A 88 13.89 -13.86 8.13
N PHE A 89 12.63 -13.52 8.42
CA PHE A 89 12.04 -12.26 8.00
C PHE A 89 12.48 -11.11 8.91
N LYS A 90 12.92 -10.01 8.28
CA LYS A 90 13.27 -8.76 8.94
C LYS A 90 12.35 -7.66 8.44
N GLY A 91 11.46 -7.18 9.30
CA GLY A 91 10.55 -6.09 8.97
C GLY A 91 9.18 -6.29 9.59
N LYS A 92 8.20 -5.58 9.03
CA LYS A 92 6.79 -5.71 9.39
C LYS A 92 6.02 -6.36 8.26
N GLU A 93 5.07 -7.21 8.62
CA GLU A 93 4.10 -7.74 7.68
C GLU A 93 3.11 -6.64 7.29
N GLN A 94 2.88 -6.40 6.00
CA GLN A 94 1.84 -5.47 5.56
C GLN A 94 0.68 -6.25 4.96
N ILE A 95 -0.49 -6.09 5.58
CA ILE A 95 -1.74 -6.72 5.15
C ILE A 95 -2.64 -5.65 4.54
N VAL A 96 -3.16 -5.93 3.36
CA VAL A 96 -4.18 -5.09 2.73
C VAL A 96 -5.55 -5.75 2.92
N ILE A 97 -6.51 -5.02 3.47
CA ILE A 97 -7.86 -5.50 3.76
C ILE A 97 -8.88 -4.73 2.93
N SER A 98 -9.87 -5.47 2.41
CA SER A 98 -10.98 -4.89 1.68
C SER A 98 -11.98 -4.21 2.61
N LYS A 99 -12.28 -2.94 2.36
CA LYS A 99 -13.46 -2.24 2.89
C LYS A 99 -14.76 -2.64 2.18
N GLY A 100 -14.66 -3.43 1.11
CA GLY A 100 -15.76 -3.72 0.18
C GLY A 100 -15.93 -2.60 -0.85
N SER A 101 -17.05 -2.65 -1.57
CA SER A 101 -17.49 -1.54 -2.41
C SER A 101 -17.81 -0.32 -1.54
N LEU A 102 -17.53 0.86 -2.06
CA LEU A 102 -17.90 2.12 -1.42
C LEU A 102 -19.43 2.17 -1.27
N ASP A 103 -19.93 2.50 -0.08
CA ASP A 103 -21.38 2.58 0.15
C ASP A 103 -21.95 3.93 -0.32
N PRO A 104 -23.27 4.03 -0.56
CA PRO A 104 -23.88 5.25 -1.07
C PRO A 104 -23.70 6.48 -0.18
N GLU A 105 -23.57 6.31 1.15
CA GLU A 105 -23.37 7.42 2.08
C GLU A 105 -21.95 7.98 1.94
N GLU A 106 -20.95 7.10 1.86
CA GLU A 106 -19.56 7.49 1.59
C GLU A 106 -19.42 8.08 0.19
N MET A 107 -20.06 7.52 -0.83
CA MET A 107 -20.10 8.09 -2.19
C MET A 107 -20.61 9.53 -2.18
N ALA A 108 -21.73 9.77 -1.50
CA ALA A 108 -22.30 11.12 -1.36
C ALA A 108 -21.37 12.05 -0.58
N ARG A 109 -20.75 11.57 0.50
CA ARG A 109 -19.81 12.34 1.33
C ARG A 109 -18.59 12.80 0.53
N TYR A 110 -18.05 11.92 -0.32
CA TYR A 110 -16.90 12.20 -1.17
C TYR A 110 -17.29 12.85 -2.51
N LYS A 111 -18.58 13.09 -2.78
CA LYS A 111 -19.09 13.61 -4.05
C LYS A 111 -18.57 12.83 -5.25
N VAL A 112 -18.55 11.51 -5.14
CA VAL A 112 -18.01 10.63 -6.20
C VAL A 112 -18.81 10.83 -7.49
N ASN A 113 -18.10 11.04 -8.59
CA ASN A 113 -18.70 11.08 -9.92
C ASN A 113 -18.81 9.65 -10.48
N GLU A 114 -20.05 9.17 -10.62
CA GLU A 114 -20.34 7.80 -11.06
C GLU A 114 -20.56 7.66 -12.58
N LEU A 115 -20.48 8.76 -13.34
CA LEU A 115 -20.69 8.72 -14.80
C LEU A 115 -19.62 7.88 -15.52
N GLY A 116 -18.46 7.65 -14.89
CA GLY A 116 -17.42 6.78 -15.40
C GLY A 116 -16.64 7.32 -16.61
N TYR A 117 -16.81 8.59 -16.95
CA TYR A 117 -16.07 9.25 -18.02
C TYR A 117 -14.81 9.92 -17.48
N VAL A 118 -13.69 9.73 -18.18
CA VAL A 118 -12.42 10.39 -17.90
C VAL A 118 -12.14 11.41 -19.01
N PRO A 119 -12.06 12.72 -18.69
CA PRO A 119 -11.71 13.72 -19.68
C PRO A 119 -10.27 13.51 -20.19
N ILE A 120 -10.12 13.60 -21.51
CA ILE A 120 -8.83 13.65 -22.20
C ILE A 120 -8.74 15.01 -22.87
N MET A 121 -7.89 15.88 -22.33
CA MET A 121 -7.66 17.22 -22.86
C MET A 121 -6.47 17.17 -23.81
N MET A 122 -6.68 17.62 -25.04
CA MET A 122 -5.65 17.67 -26.06
C MET A 122 -5.21 19.12 -26.29
N TYR A 123 -3.90 19.31 -26.34
CA TYR A 123 -3.23 20.56 -26.66
C TYR A 123 -2.34 20.33 -27.90
N HIS A 124 -2.14 21.34 -28.74
CA HIS A 124 -1.06 21.32 -29.73
C HIS A 124 0.06 22.25 -29.29
N GLY A 125 0.14 23.50 -29.75
CA GLY A 125 1.21 24.44 -29.40
C GLY A 125 0.94 25.21 -28.10
N ILE A 126 1.97 25.39 -27.25
CA ILE A 126 1.90 26.27 -26.06
C ILE A 126 2.75 27.51 -26.31
N ARG A 127 2.11 28.65 -26.59
CA ARG A 127 2.78 29.85 -27.09
C ARG A 127 3.08 30.87 -26.01
N ALA A 128 4.24 31.53 -26.15
CA ALA A 128 4.71 32.54 -25.22
C ALA A 128 3.99 33.89 -25.35
N THR A 129 3.38 34.19 -26.49
CA THR A 129 2.63 35.43 -26.69
C THR A 129 1.21 35.16 -27.20
N ARG A 130 0.31 36.11 -26.95
CA ARG A 130 -1.12 35.94 -27.24
C ARG A 130 -1.44 36.10 -28.72
N GLU A 131 -0.59 36.80 -29.46
CA GLU A 131 -0.69 37.01 -30.90
C GLU A 131 -0.38 35.74 -31.69
N GLN A 132 0.30 34.78 -31.07
CA GLN A 132 0.62 33.48 -31.63
C GLN A 132 -0.51 32.45 -31.42
N VAL A 133 -1.59 32.85 -30.75
CA VAL A 133 -2.78 32.04 -30.56
C VAL A 133 -3.71 32.24 -31.76
N ASP A 134 -4.01 31.15 -32.45
CA ASP A 134 -5.00 31.15 -33.52
C ASP A 134 -6.42 31.12 -32.95
N TYR A 135 -7.37 31.64 -33.73
CA TYR A 135 -8.78 31.69 -33.36
C TYR A 135 -9.40 30.29 -33.15
N ALA A 136 -8.86 29.26 -33.82
CA ALA A 136 -9.36 27.89 -33.72
C ALA A 136 -8.86 27.18 -32.45
N GLY A 137 -8.00 27.81 -31.65
CA GLY A 137 -7.50 27.27 -30.39
C GLY A 137 -6.49 26.13 -30.56
N TYR A 138 -5.91 25.98 -31.76
CA TYR A 138 -4.84 25.01 -32.01
C TYR A 138 -3.62 25.33 -31.13
N ASN A 139 -3.29 26.61 -30.96
CA ASN A 139 -2.30 27.11 -30.03
C ASN A 139 -2.96 27.66 -28.76
N ARG A 140 -2.33 27.46 -27.61
CA ARG A 140 -2.77 28.05 -26.33
C ARG A 140 -1.71 28.97 -25.76
N TYR A 141 -2.13 30.12 -25.26
CA TYR A 141 -1.23 31.04 -24.58
C TYR A 141 -0.76 30.43 -23.26
N TYR A 142 0.53 30.54 -22.96
CA TYR A 142 1.18 29.96 -21.78
C TYR A 142 0.45 30.27 -20.47
N GLU A 143 0.09 31.54 -20.21
CA GLU A 143 -0.61 31.89 -18.97
C GLU A 143 -2.03 31.33 -18.91
N ASP A 144 -2.68 31.12 -20.06
CA ASP A 144 -4.00 30.50 -20.11
C ASP A 144 -3.89 28.97 -19.97
N PHE A 145 -2.82 28.33 -20.46
CA PHE A 145 -2.52 26.94 -20.15
C PHE A 145 -2.24 26.73 -18.65
N LYS A 146 -1.48 27.64 -18.02
CA LYS A 146 -1.25 27.60 -16.58
C LYS A 146 -2.54 27.68 -15.78
N LYS A 147 -3.46 28.58 -16.16
CA LYS A 147 -4.79 28.69 -15.54
C LYS A 147 -5.63 27.43 -15.71
N ASP A 148 -5.51 26.71 -16.84
CA ASP A 148 -6.18 25.42 -16.98
C ASP A 148 -5.69 24.41 -15.95
N LEU A 149 -4.37 24.33 -15.76
CA LEU A 149 -3.78 23.40 -14.79
C LEU A 149 -4.22 23.75 -13.36
N GLU A 150 -4.27 25.05 -13.03
CA GLU A 150 -4.78 25.55 -11.76
C GLU A 150 -6.26 25.18 -11.59
N PHE A 151 -7.10 25.46 -12.59
CA PHE A 151 -8.51 25.10 -12.60
C PHE A 151 -8.72 23.60 -12.41
N PHE A 152 -7.99 22.75 -13.14
CA PHE A 152 -8.08 21.30 -13.00
C PHE A 152 -7.74 20.87 -11.57
N TYR A 153 -6.69 21.44 -10.98
CA TYR A 153 -6.30 21.10 -9.63
C TYR A 153 -7.35 21.52 -8.59
N GLU A 154 -7.87 22.75 -8.68
CA GLU A 154 -8.87 23.35 -7.80
C GLU A 154 -10.22 22.62 -7.85
N GLU A 155 -10.66 22.23 -9.05
CA GLU A 155 -11.89 21.45 -9.25
C GLU A 155 -11.73 19.96 -8.92
N GLY A 156 -10.57 19.55 -8.39
CA GLY A 156 -10.35 18.19 -7.91
C GLY A 156 -10.03 17.17 -9.00
N TYR A 157 -9.52 17.61 -10.15
CA TYR A 157 -8.94 16.70 -11.12
C TYR A 157 -7.52 16.27 -10.72
N ARG A 158 -7.16 15.02 -11.02
CA ARG A 158 -5.82 14.45 -10.80
C ARG A 158 -5.33 13.84 -12.10
N MET A 159 -4.22 14.37 -12.59
CA MET A 159 -3.63 13.91 -13.84
C MET A 159 -3.21 12.44 -13.69
N ILE A 160 -3.60 11.64 -14.68
CA ILE A 160 -3.13 10.27 -14.89
C ILE A 160 -2.53 10.15 -16.28
N THR A 161 -1.68 9.15 -16.49
CA THR A 161 -1.13 8.90 -17.82
C THR A 161 -2.20 8.26 -18.72
N LEU A 162 -2.06 8.45 -20.03
CA LEU A 162 -2.89 7.72 -21.00
C LEU A 162 -2.70 6.20 -20.87
N GLY A 163 -1.49 5.74 -20.52
CA GLY A 163 -1.20 4.33 -20.29
C GLY A 163 -1.94 3.75 -19.08
N ASP A 164 -2.01 4.49 -17.97
CA ASP A 164 -2.80 4.10 -16.79
C ASP A 164 -4.29 4.06 -17.10
N PHE A 165 -4.79 5.04 -17.86
CA PHE A 165 -6.18 5.04 -18.31
C PHE A 165 -6.50 3.80 -19.17
N ILE A 166 -5.68 3.50 -20.18
CA ILE A 166 -5.89 2.35 -21.08
C ILE A 166 -5.78 1.02 -20.33
N SER A 167 -4.85 0.90 -19.38
CA SER A 167 -4.66 -0.31 -18.58
C SER A 167 -5.67 -0.48 -17.44
N GLY A 168 -6.51 0.54 -17.19
CA GLY A 168 -7.43 0.58 -16.04
C GLY A 168 -6.73 0.74 -14.69
N ASN A 169 -5.44 1.09 -14.67
CA ASN A 169 -4.65 1.33 -13.46
C ASN A 169 -4.90 2.75 -12.91
N ILE A 170 -6.15 3.04 -12.57
CA ILE A 170 -6.56 4.38 -12.10
C ILE A 170 -6.41 4.45 -10.58
N SER A 171 -5.36 5.15 -10.13
CA SER A 171 -5.02 5.34 -8.70
C SER A 171 -5.52 6.67 -8.13
N THR A 172 -6.42 7.37 -8.83
CA THR A 172 -6.98 8.65 -8.40
C THR A 172 -7.59 8.52 -7.00
N PRO A 173 -7.18 9.38 -6.03
CA PRO A 173 -7.70 9.31 -4.68
C PRO A 173 -9.22 9.52 -4.62
N LEU A 174 -9.85 8.90 -3.63
CA LEU A 174 -11.30 9.02 -3.43
C LEU A 174 -11.72 10.49 -3.26
N GLY A 175 -12.79 10.87 -3.96
CA GLY A 175 -13.30 12.25 -3.98
C GLY A 175 -12.64 13.16 -5.02
N TYR A 176 -11.75 12.62 -5.85
CA TYR A 176 -11.15 13.32 -6.98
C TYR A 176 -11.50 12.64 -8.30
N SER A 177 -11.35 13.37 -9.42
CA SER A 177 -11.61 12.85 -10.77
C SER A 177 -10.31 12.69 -11.56
N PRO A 178 -10.08 11.58 -12.28
CA PRO A 178 -8.94 11.48 -13.18
C PRO A 178 -9.07 12.45 -14.36
N ILE A 179 -7.95 12.91 -14.90
CA ILE A 179 -7.87 13.63 -16.18
C ILE A 179 -6.60 13.20 -16.93
N VAL A 180 -6.66 13.12 -18.25
CA VAL A 180 -5.47 12.88 -19.09
C VAL A 180 -5.20 14.14 -19.89
N LEU A 181 -3.95 14.58 -19.94
CA LEU A 181 -3.50 15.64 -20.85
C LEU A 181 -2.66 15.01 -21.97
N THR A 182 -2.91 15.43 -23.20
CA THR A 182 -2.19 14.99 -24.41
C THR A 182 -1.66 16.20 -25.17
N PHE A 183 -0.51 16.03 -25.82
CA PHE A 183 0.16 17.07 -26.60
C PHE A 183 0.47 16.50 -27.99
N ASP A 184 -0.17 17.05 -29.01
CA ASP A 184 -0.07 16.56 -30.39
C ASP A 184 1.00 17.32 -31.18
N ASP A 185 1.41 16.74 -32.31
CA ASP A 185 2.40 17.25 -33.28
C ASP A 185 3.87 17.36 -32.81
N GLY A 186 4.14 17.22 -31.51
CA GLY A 186 5.51 17.25 -30.98
C GLY A 186 6.18 18.61 -31.16
N ASN A 187 5.42 19.69 -30.97
CA ASN A 187 5.92 21.05 -31.13
C ASN A 187 7.04 21.34 -30.10
N ARG A 188 8.07 22.10 -30.50
CA ARG A 188 9.21 22.44 -29.61
C ARG A 188 8.76 23.09 -28.31
N ASP A 189 7.72 23.90 -28.38
CA ASP A 189 7.16 24.61 -27.23
C ASP A 189 6.37 23.72 -26.26
N ASN A 190 6.10 22.46 -26.60
CA ASN A 190 5.63 21.44 -25.65
C ASN A 190 6.71 20.98 -24.68
N PHE A 191 7.98 21.12 -25.07
CA PHE A 191 9.15 20.76 -24.26
C PHE A 191 9.80 21.99 -23.62
N ASN A 192 9.80 23.12 -24.33
CA ASN A 192 10.44 24.36 -23.90
C ASN A 192 9.42 25.42 -23.43
N ILE A 193 8.56 25.03 -22.49
CA ILE A 193 7.45 25.87 -22.00
C ILE A 193 7.96 27.14 -21.27
N LEU A 194 9.17 27.11 -20.71
CA LEU A 194 9.78 28.24 -19.98
C LEU A 194 10.58 29.22 -20.85
N GLY A 195 10.76 28.92 -22.15
CA GLY A 195 11.42 29.83 -23.10
C GLY A 195 12.91 30.10 -22.87
N PHE A 196 13.62 29.29 -22.09
CA PHE A 196 15.08 29.38 -21.97
C PHE A 196 15.76 28.58 -23.08
N ASP A 197 15.92 29.20 -24.24
CA ASP A 197 16.89 28.83 -25.28
C ASP A 197 17.85 30.01 -25.52
#